data_AF-A0A4Y8AUK9-F1
#
_entry.id   AF-A0A4Y8AUK9-F1
#
_cell.length_a   1.000
_cell.length_b   1.000
_cell.length_c   1.000
_cell.angle_alpha   90.00
_cell.angle_beta   90.00
_cell.angle_gamma   90.00
#
_symmetry.space_group_name_H-M   'P 1'
#
loop_
_entity.id
_entity.type
_entity.pdbx_description
1 polymer ?
#
loop_
_entity_poly.entity_id
_entity_poly.type
_entity_poly.pdbx_seq_one_letter_code
_entity_poly.pdbx_strand_id
1 'polypeptide(L)'
;MKNLILKDRMKIVAVAMVFILISCEKSDDLVSSEVSGTYIGTLTSNVSGKSTVAKSNTAATAVVKMVGNQIEVHCFGDDFDTTIMLSLYEDGDMINTCLTGNDFENRYGHMLGQGNMMNGSMHTNGNEWMQHLNNEHQDGDEHFGGFDMIHHSFNYTFKMNNGEFHFQGTKK
;
A
#
# COMPACT_ATOMS: atom_id res chain seq x y z
N MET A 1 9.56 -45.30 -69.88
CA MET A 1 8.88 -45.86 -68.69
C MET A 1 8.78 -44.78 -67.63
N LYS A 2 7.62 -44.74 -66.98
CA LYS A 2 7.18 -43.75 -65.98
C LYS A 2 8.12 -43.67 -64.78
N ASN A 3 8.32 -42.48 -64.21
CA ASN A 3 7.82 -42.14 -62.87
C ASN A 3 8.12 -40.68 -62.50
N LEU A 4 7.07 -39.86 -62.53
CA LEU A 4 6.90 -38.73 -61.61
C LEU A 4 6.87 -39.29 -60.19
N ILE A 5 7.63 -38.72 -59.24
CA ILE A 5 7.15 -38.45 -57.87
C ILE A 5 7.80 -37.14 -57.40
N LEU A 6 7.02 -36.06 -57.46
CA LEU A 6 7.12 -34.94 -56.53
C LEU A 6 7.00 -35.50 -55.11
N LYS A 7 7.89 -35.16 -54.18
CA LYS A 7 7.50 -35.14 -52.77
C LYS A 7 8.11 -33.95 -52.06
N ASP A 8 7.21 -33.19 -51.48
CA ASP A 8 7.38 -31.83 -51.02
C ASP A 8 8.36 -31.66 -49.86
N ARG A 9 8.85 -30.43 -49.80
CA ARG A 9 9.72 -29.90 -48.76
C ARG A 9 9.03 -29.94 -47.41
N MET A 10 9.55 -30.72 -46.47
CA MET A 10 9.14 -30.63 -45.06
C MET A 10 10.32 -30.12 -44.24
N LYS A 11 10.44 -28.79 -44.15
CA LYS A 11 11.32 -28.13 -43.18
C LYS A 11 10.60 -28.14 -41.84
N ILE A 12 11.02 -29.01 -40.92
CA ILE A 12 10.58 -28.94 -39.53
C ILE A 12 11.29 -27.74 -38.90
N VAL A 13 10.57 -26.64 -38.74
CA VAL A 13 10.99 -25.50 -37.92
C VAL A 13 10.47 -25.77 -36.51
N ALA A 14 11.35 -26.24 -35.63
CA ALA A 14 11.06 -26.33 -34.20
C ALA A 14 11.05 -24.91 -33.63
N VAL A 15 9.87 -24.37 -33.35
CA VAL A 15 9.71 -23.11 -32.61
C VAL A 15 9.90 -23.43 -31.14
N ALA A 16 11.09 -23.17 -30.60
CA ALA A 16 11.33 -23.15 -29.17
C ALA A 16 10.61 -21.94 -28.58
N MET A 17 9.48 -22.15 -27.89
CA MET A 17 8.86 -21.11 -27.06
C MET A 17 9.76 -20.89 -25.84
N VAL A 18 10.61 -19.87 -25.93
CA VAL A 18 11.29 -19.30 -24.77
C VAL A 18 10.23 -18.54 -23.98
N PHE A 19 9.71 -19.14 -22.92
CA PHE A 19 8.97 -18.41 -21.90
C PHE A 19 9.98 -17.54 -21.15
N ILE A 20 10.11 -16.28 -21.58
CA ILE A 20 10.78 -15.26 -20.81
C ILE A 20 9.79 -14.91 -19.69
N LEU A 21 9.92 -15.54 -18.53
CA LEU A 21 9.32 -15.03 -17.31
C LEU A 21 10.08 -13.75 -16.99
N ILE A 22 9.57 -12.63 -17.48
CA ILE A 22 10.02 -11.31 -17.04
C ILE A 22 9.51 -11.19 -15.60
N SER A 23 10.32 -11.61 -14.64
CA SER A 23 10.13 -11.20 -13.25
C SER A 23 10.45 -9.71 -13.24
N CYS A 24 9.42 -8.90 -13.44
CA CYS A 24 9.53 -7.45 -13.31
C CYS A 24 9.62 -7.16 -11.82
N GLU A 25 10.85 -7.12 -11.30
CA GLU A 25 11.12 -6.58 -9.98
C GLU A 25 10.77 -5.09 -10.07
N LYS A 26 9.68 -4.66 -9.41
CA LYS A 26 9.39 -3.24 -9.30
C LYS A 26 10.50 -2.65 -8.45
N SER A 27 11.30 -1.76 -9.02
CA SER A 27 12.28 -1.00 -8.24
C SER A 27 11.54 -0.04 -7.31
N ASP A 28 12.08 0.23 -6.12
CA ASP A 28 11.54 1.19 -5.14
C ASP A 28 11.17 2.55 -5.77
N ASP A 29 11.94 2.99 -6.77
CA ASP A 29 11.66 4.21 -7.54
C ASP A 29 10.29 4.20 -8.22
N LEU A 30 9.81 3.05 -8.71
CA LEU A 30 8.50 2.90 -9.35
C LEU A 30 7.39 3.03 -8.31
N VAL A 31 7.50 2.32 -7.19
CA VAL A 31 6.55 2.40 -6.06
C VAL A 31 6.40 3.84 -5.57
N SER A 32 7.53 4.55 -5.43
CA SER A 32 7.58 5.94 -4.98
C SER A 32 6.78 6.90 -5.90
N SER A 33 6.87 6.67 -7.21
CA SER A 33 6.19 7.49 -8.23
C SER A 33 4.69 7.19 -8.32
N GLU A 34 4.29 5.95 -8.04
CA GLU A 34 2.92 5.50 -8.15
C GLU A 34 2.06 5.96 -6.96
N VAL A 35 2.63 6.06 -5.74
CA VAL A 35 1.89 6.53 -4.55
C VAL A 35 1.94 8.04 -4.34
N SER A 36 3.00 8.72 -4.80
CA SER A 36 3.10 10.17 -4.63
C SER A 36 2.10 10.90 -5.50
N GLY A 37 1.43 11.92 -4.96
CA GLY A 37 0.47 12.71 -5.72
C GLY A 37 -0.61 13.36 -4.88
N THR A 38 -1.64 13.87 -5.56
CA THR A 38 -2.81 14.47 -4.93
C THR A 38 -4.01 13.56 -5.10
N TYR A 39 -4.61 13.18 -3.99
CA TYR A 39 -5.81 12.36 -3.92
C TYR A 39 -6.99 13.24 -3.54
N ILE A 40 -8.03 13.25 -4.36
CA ILE A 40 -9.26 14.01 -4.13
C ILE A 40 -10.32 13.03 -3.66
N GLY A 41 -10.98 13.37 -2.56
CA GLY A 41 -11.82 12.42 -1.87
C GLY A 41 -12.77 13.02 -0.85
N THR A 42 -13.20 12.18 0.06
CA THR A 42 -14.08 12.55 1.16
C THR A 42 -13.52 12.10 2.49
N LEU A 43 -13.73 12.91 3.53
CA LEU A 43 -13.49 12.57 4.92
C LEU A 43 -14.83 12.22 5.57
N THR A 44 -14.93 11.03 6.15
CA THR A 44 -16.08 10.58 6.93
C THR A 44 -15.71 10.55 8.41
N SER A 45 -16.42 11.29 9.26
CA SER A 45 -16.11 11.34 10.70
C SER A 45 -17.20 10.72 11.58
N ASN A 46 -16.79 10.02 12.64
CA ASN A 46 -17.67 9.64 13.75
C ASN A 46 -17.23 10.40 15.02
N VAL A 47 -17.53 11.70 15.11
CA VAL A 47 -17.15 12.53 16.27
C VAL A 47 -18.09 12.30 17.45
N SER A 48 -17.54 11.90 18.59
CA SER A 48 -18.25 11.76 19.86
C SER A 48 -18.49 13.14 20.49
N GLY A 49 -19.66 13.73 20.24
CA GLY A 49 -20.04 15.00 20.89
C GLY A 49 -21.17 15.80 20.26
N LYS A 50 -21.52 15.56 18.98
CA LYS A 50 -22.75 16.09 18.40
C LYS A 50 -23.89 15.10 18.65
N SER A 51 -24.96 15.57 19.29
CA SER A 51 -26.15 14.81 19.71
C SER A 51 -26.97 14.21 18.53
N THR A 52 -26.41 14.23 17.32
CA THR A 52 -26.89 13.47 16.16
C THR A 52 -25.69 12.76 15.56
N VAL A 53 -25.77 11.44 15.46
CA VAL A 53 -24.80 10.56 14.78
C VAL A 53 -24.94 10.79 13.26
N ALA A 54 -24.68 12.00 12.80
CA ALA A 54 -24.61 12.30 11.39
C ALA A 54 -23.17 12.05 10.96
N LYS A 55 -22.94 10.94 10.25
CA LYS A 55 -21.72 10.78 9.43
C LYS A 55 -21.63 12.00 8.54
N SER A 56 -20.68 12.88 8.84
CA SER A 56 -20.38 14.02 7.98
C SER A 56 -19.40 13.54 6.93
N ASN A 57 -19.82 13.57 5.67
CA ASN A 57 -18.96 13.33 4.51
C ASN A 57 -18.59 14.70 3.95
N THR A 58 -17.38 15.16 4.21
CA THR A 58 -16.87 16.43 3.70
C THR A 58 -15.87 16.18 2.58
N ALA A 59 -15.79 17.09 1.62
CA ALA A 59 -14.74 17.03 0.61
C ALA A 59 -13.38 17.22 1.29
N ALA A 60 -12.39 16.43 0.89
CA ALA A 60 -11.04 16.49 1.43
C ALA A 60 -10.01 16.17 0.35
N THR A 61 -8.78 16.61 0.59
CA THR A 61 -7.63 16.35 -0.26
C THR A 61 -6.52 15.73 0.59
N ALA A 62 -5.87 14.69 0.08
CA ALA A 62 -4.63 14.16 0.63
C ALA A 62 -3.50 14.39 -0.36
N VAL A 63 -2.44 15.06 0.07
CA VAL A 63 -1.20 15.25 -0.69
C VAL A 63 -0.16 14.31 -0.12
N VAL A 64 0.32 13.39 -0.95
CA VAL A 64 1.30 12.37 -0.61
C VAL A 64 2.64 12.72 -1.26
N LYS A 65 3.70 12.78 -0.46
CA LYS A 65 5.06 13.07 -0.92
C LYS A 65 6.05 12.06 -0.32
N MET A 66 7.05 11.67 -1.10
CA MET A 66 8.18 10.92 -0.56
C MET A 66 9.05 11.80 0.34
N VAL A 67 9.45 11.26 1.49
CA VAL A 67 10.46 11.80 2.39
C VAL A 67 11.43 10.67 2.73
N GLY A 68 12.53 10.60 1.97
CA GLY A 68 13.41 9.42 2.00
C GLY A 68 12.65 8.17 1.55
N ASN A 69 12.60 7.16 2.41
CA ASN A 69 11.98 5.86 2.14
C ASN A 69 10.54 5.77 2.71
N GLN A 70 10.01 6.89 3.18
CA GLN A 70 8.68 7.02 3.78
C GLN A 70 7.85 8.01 2.97
N ILE A 71 6.57 8.13 3.31
CA ILE A 71 5.70 9.17 2.79
C ILE A 71 5.26 10.11 3.90
N GLU A 72 5.18 11.39 3.56
CA GLU A 72 4.41 12.39 4.28
C GLU A 72 3.02 12.47 3.62
N VAL A 73 1.96 12.30 4.42
CA VAL A 73 0.58 12.47 3.99
C VAL A 73 0.00 13.69 4.67
N HIS A 74 -0.17 14.78 3.93
CA HIS A 74 -0.91 15.96 4.37
C HIS A 74 -2.36 15.85 3.91
N CYS A 75 -3.29 15.63 4.84
CA CYS A 75 -4.71 15.52 4.56
C CYS A 75 -5.47 16.72 5.14
N PHE A 76 -6.23 17.40 4.30
CA PHE A 76 -6.96 18.60 4.68
C PHE A 76 -8.34 18.71 4.02
N GLY A 77 -9.25 19.41 4.69
CA GLY A 77 -10.63 19.74 4.31
C GLY A 77 -11.15 20.86 5.23
N ASP A 78 -12.45 21.17 5.18
CA ASP A 78 -13.02 22.37 5.83
C ASP A 78 -12.62 22.55 7.31
N ASP A 79 -12.79 21.52 8.14
CA ASP A 79 -12.49 21.53 9.59
C ASP A 79 -11.45 20.48 10.00
N PHE A 80 -10.65 19.99 9.04
CA PHE A 80 -9.66 18.94 9.26
C PHE A 80 -8.37 19.28 8.54
N ASP A 81 -7.25 19.27 9.25
CA ASP A 81 -5.92 19.46 8.69
C ASP A 81 -4.93 18.66 9.55
N THR A 82 -4.30 17.66 8.96
CA THR A 82 -3.32 16.82 9.64
C THR A 82 -2.25 16.32 8.70
N THR A 83 -1.06 16.09 9.25
CA THR A 83 0.07 15.50 8.53
C THR A 83 0.58 14.31 9.32
N ILE A 84 0.82 13.19 8.64
CA ILE A 84 1.36 11.96 9.23
C ILE A 84 2.50 11.41 8.37
N MET A 85 3.42 10.70 9.01
CA MET A 85 4.50 9.96 8.35
C MET A 85 4.16 8.48 8.31
N LEU A 86 4.29 7.85 7.15
CA LEU A 86 3.99 6.43 6.95
C LEU A 86 5.12 5.71 6.22
N SER A 87 5.39 4.48 6.62
CA SER A 87 6.15 3.50 5.84
C SER A 87 5.22 2.76 4.88
N LEU A 88 5.77 2.34 3.74
CA LEU A 88 5.07 1.60 2.68
C LEU A 88 5.52 0.14 2.70
N TYR A 89 4.59 -0.78 2.47
CA TYR A 89 4.88 -2.22 2.35
C TYR A 89 4.05 -2.83 1.24
N GLU A 90 4.71 -3.51 0.29
CA GLU A 90 4.01 -4.20 -0.80
C GLU A 90 3.15 -5.38 -0.30
N ASP A 91 1.92 -5.46 -0.82
CA ASP A 91 0.95 -6.53 -0.58
C ASP A 91 0.16 -6.88 -1.86
N GLY A 92 0.88 -7.44 -2.84
CA GLY A 92 0.29 -7.80 -4.13
C GLY A 92 -0.07 -6.55 -4.96
N ASP A 93 -1.37 -6.34 -5.18
CA ASP A 93 -1.89 -5.16 -5.89
C ASP A 93 -2.16 -3.97 -4.95
N MET A 94 -1.90 -4.14 -3.65
CA MET A 94 -2.03 -3.13 -2.62
C MET A 94 -0.65 -2.70 -2.12
N ILE A 95 -0.58 -1.47 -1.63
CA ILE A 95 0.53 -1.02 -0.79
C ILE A 95 -0.07 -0.66 0.57
N ASN A 96 0.23 -1.47 1.58
CA ASN A 96 -0.21 -1.18 2.94
C ASN A 96 0.70 -0.14 3.58
N THR A 97 0.13 0.61 4.51
CA THR A 97 0.86 1.66 5.23
C THR A 97 0.89 1.39 6.72
N CYS A 98 1.99 1.76 7.36
CA CYS A 98 2.10 1.76 8.82
C CYS A 98 2.69 3.08 9.32
N LEU A 99 2.29 3.50 10.51
CA LEU A 99 2.93 4.60 11.22
C LEU A 99 4.42 4.29 11.43
N THR A 100 5.21 5.33 11.61
CA THR A 100 6.67 5.22 11.76
C THR A 100 7.18 6.19 12.81
N GLY A 101 8.40 5.95 13.28
CA GLY A 101 9.05 6.77 14.32
C GLY A 101 8.19 6.93 15.57
N ASN A 102 8.13 8.15 16.10
CA ASN A 102 7.41 8.43 17.35
C ASN A 102 5.90 8.16 17.25
N ASP A 103 5.28 8.34 16.08
CA ASP A 103 3.84 8.11 15.93
C ASP A 103 3.49 6.62 16.06
N PHE A 104 4.40 5.74 15.62
CA PHE A 104 4.29 4.30 15.86
C PHE A 104 4.34 4.00 17.36
N GLU A 105 5.39 4.45 18.04
CA GLU A 105 5.60 4.17 19.47
C GLU A 105 4.44 4.71 20.32
N ASN A 106 3.98 5.92 20.01
CA ASN A 106 2.84 6.53 20.69
C ASN A 106 1.54 5.77 20.46
N ARG A 107 1.36 5.16 19.28
CA ARG A 107 0.13 4.43 18.93
C ARG A 107 0.08 3.02 19.49
N TYR A 108 1.19 2.29 19.42
CA TYR A 108 1.28 0.87 19.73
C TYR A 108 1.93 0.58 21.09
N GLY A 109 2.65 1.53 21.68
CA GLY A 109 3.26 1.38 23.01
C GLY A 109 4.50 0.50 23.04
N HIS A 110 5.06 0.17 21.88
CA HIS A 110 6.29 -0.61 21.71
C HIS A 110 7.14 -0.02 20.58
N MET A 111 8.44 -0.36 20.57
CA MET A 111 9.38 0.18 19.58
C MET A 111 9.48 -0.73 18.35
N LEU A 112 9.68 -0.11 17.19
CA LEU A 112 10.11 -0.84 16.00
C LEU A 112 11.40 -1.65 16.29
N GLY A 113 11.47 -2.85 15.74
CA GLY A 113 12.53 -3.84 15.90
C GLY A 113 12.38 -4.72 17.13
N GLN A 114 11.36 -4.50 17.98
CA GLN A 114 11.20 -5.26 19.22
C GLN A 114 10.70 -6.69 18.99
N GLY A 115 9.91 -6.96 17.94
CA GLY A 115 9.46 -8.32 17.62
C GLY A 115 10.61 -9.25 17.20
N ASN A 116 11.67 -8.71 16.59
CA ASN A 116 12.90 -9.45 16.26
C ASN A 116 13.67 -9.97 17.48
N MET A 117 13.45 -9.44 18.69
CA MET A 117 14.08 -9.96 19.90
C MET A 117 13.38 -11.19 20.48
N MET A 118 12.10 -11.42 20.17
CA MET A 118 11.34 -12.60 20.62
C MET A 118 11.18 -13.69 19.55
N ASN A 119 11.30 -13.34 18.26
CA ASN A 119 11.08 -14.26 17.16
C ASN A 119 12.34 -14.45 16.30
N GLY A 120 13.42 -14.89 16.94
CA GLY A 120 14.66 -15.21 16.24
C GLY A 120 14.44 -16.35 15.25
N SER A 121 14.56 -16.06 13.95
CA SER A 121 14.71 -17.04 12.86
C SER A 121 13.44 -17.61 12.22
N MET A 122 12.44 -16.79 11.90
CA MET A 122 11.44 -17.20 10.91
C MET A 122 11.51 -16.28 9.68
N HIS A 123 12.42 -16.62 8.75
CA HIS A 123 12.27 -16.20 7.35
C HIS A 123 10.94 -16.79 6.85
N THR A 124 9.88 -16.02 6.97
CA THR A 124 8.57 -16.38 6.45
C THR A 124 8.56 -16.08 4.97
N ASN A 125 8.21 -17.07 4.15
CA ASN A 125 7.87 -16.85 2.75
C ASN A 125 6.59 -15.99 2.75
N GLY A 126 6.70 -14.72 2.35
CA GLY A 126 5.60 -13.77 2.35
C GLY A 126 6.03 -12.44 1.72
N ASN A 127 5.05 -11.63 1.31
CA ASN A 127 5.30 -10.27 0.84
C ASN A 127 5.80 -9.36 1.98
N GLU A 128 6.24 -8.16 1.63
CA GLU A 128 6.82 -7.22 2.58
C GLU A 128 5.89 -6.91 3.74
N TRP A 129 4.59 -6.79 3.46
CA TRP A 129 3.59 -6.57 4.48
C TRP A 129 3.55 -7.67 5.54
N MET A 130 3.49 -8.93 5.12
CA MET A 130 3.49 -10.07 6.05
C MET A 130 4.78 -10.15 6.87
N GLN A 131 5.92 -9.81 6.27
CA GLN A 131 7.19 -9.76 6.99
C GLN A 131 7.18 -8.64 8.04
N HIS A 132 6.69 -7.45 7.69
CA HIS A 132 6.54 -6.34 8.62
C HIS A 132 5.65 -6.72 9.81
N LEU A 133 4.46 -7.28 9.56
CA LEU A 133 3.55 -7.71 10.61
C LEU A 133 4.21 -8.69 11.59
N ASN A 134 4.90 -9.71 11.05
CA ASN A 134 5.51 -10.76 11.87
C ASN A 134 6.70 -10.27 12.72
N ASN A 135 7.41 -9.24 12.23
CA ASN A 135 8.64 -8.75 12.87
C ASN A 135 8.38 -7.57 13.80
N GLU A 136 7.33 -6.79 13.53
CA GLU A 136 7.15 -5.46 14.11
C GLU A 136 5.87 -5.33 14.93
N HIS A 137 4.86 -6.18 14.72
CA HIS A 137 3.55 -6.03 15.36
C HIS A 137 3.19 -7.13 16.34
N GLN A 138 2.37 -6.78 17.33
CA GLN A 138 1.78 -7.69 18.29
C GLN A 138 0.31 -7.98 17.94
N ASP A 139 -0.25 -9.05 18.51
CA ASP A 139 -1.65 -9.38 18.30
C ASP A 139 -2.56 -8.25 18.80
N GLY A 140 -3.45 -7.77 17.93
CA GLY A 140 -4.33 -6.63 18.19
C GLY A 140 -3.82 -5.26 17.72
N ASP A 141 -2.59 -5.16 17.20
CA ASP A 141 -2.14 -3.92 16.55
C ASP A 141 -2.98 -3.63 15.30
N GLU A 142 -3.62 -2.46 15.28
CA GLU A 142 -4.47 -2.02 14.17
C GLU A 142 -3.66 -1.31 13.07
N HIS A 143 -4.09 -1.45 11.81
CA HIS A 143 -3.54 -0.70 10.68
C HIS A 143 -4.64 0.10 9.98
N PHE A 144 -4.26 1.28 9.48
CA PHE A 144 -5.24 2.34 9.24
C PHE A 144 -5.48 2.65 7.78
N GLY A 145 -4.65 2.15 6.85
CA GLY A 145 -4.82 2.48 5.45
C GLY A 145 -3.79 1.89 4.51
N GLY A 146 -4.01 2.19 3.23
CA GLY A 146 -3.22 1.69 2.13
C GLY A 146 -3.62 2.32 0.81
N PHE A 147 -2.84 1.99 -0.21
CA PHE A 147 -3.08 2.34 -1.60
C PHE A 147 -3.58 1.12 -2.36
N ASP A 148 -4.65 1.33 -3.13
CA ASP A 148 -5.08 0.38 -4.14
C ASP A 148 -4.47 0.81 -5.48
N MET A 149 -3.55 0.01 -6.00
CA MET A 149 -2.78 0.35 -7.18
C MET A 149 -3.56 0.14 -8.48
N ILE A 150 -4.62 -0.68 -8.44
CA ILE A 150 -5.52 -0.92 -9.58
C ILE A 150 -6.47 0.27 -9.75
N HIS A 151 -7.04 0.75 -8.66
CA HIS A 151 -8.02 1.84 -8.66
C HIS A 151 -7.39 3.22 -8.44
N HIS A 152 -6.07 3.29 -8.29
CA HIS A 152 -5.31 4.49 -7.95
C HIS A 152 -5.95 5.26 -6.78
N SER A 153 -6.33 4.52 -5.73
CA SER A 153 -7.02 5.08 -4.57
C SER A 153 -6.16 5.03 -3.33
N PHE A 154 -6.37 5.98 -2.43
CA PHE A 154 -5.76 6.02 -1.11
C PHE A 154 -6.87 6.11 -0.07
N ASN A 155 -6.82 5.20 0.90
CA ASN A 155 -7.77 5.16 2.00
C ASN A 155 -6.99 5.14 3.32
N TYR A 156 -7.37 5.98 4.27
CA TYR A 156 -6.68 6.05 5.57
C TYR A 156 -7.61 6.50 6.69
N THR A 157 -7.45 5.91 7.88
CA THR A 157 -8.22 6.24 9.07
C THR A 157 -7.36 6.96 10.10
N PHE A 158 -7.62 8.24 10.29
CA PHE A 158 -6.99 9.04 11.32
C PHE A 158 -7.72 8.85 12.65
N LYS A 159 -7.05 8.22 13.63
CA LYS A 159 -7.55 8.10 15.01
C LYS A 159 -7.10 9.33 15.80
N MET A 160 -8.03 10.22 16.09
CA MET A 160 -7.78 11.46 16.86
C MET A 160 -8.50 11.39 18.21
N ASN A 161 -8.10 12.25 19.15
CA ASN A 161 -8.72 12.31 20.49
C ASN A 161 -10.23 12.62 20.45
N ASN A 162 -10.69 13.31 19.41
CA ASN A 162 -12.09 13.71 19.20
C ASN A 162 -12.88 12.73 18.30
N GLY A 163 -12.27 11.62 17.87
CA GLY A 163 -12.94 10.59 17.07
C GLY A 163 -12.10 10.10 15.89
N GLU A 164 -12.76 9.35 15.03
CA GLU A 164 -12.13 8.73 13.87
C GLU A 164 -12.56 9.45 12.59
N PHE A 165 -11.58 9.71 11.73
CA PHE A 165 -11.77 10.36 10.44
C PHE A 165 -11.24 9.43 9.35
N HIS A 166 -12.13 8.97 8.49
CA HIS A 166 -11.80 8.06 7.41
C HIS A 166 -11.74 8.83 6.08
N PHE A 167 -10.55 8.95 5.52
CA PHE A 167 -10.32 9.49 4.19
C PHE A 167 -10.44 8.37 3.14
N GLN A 168 -11.16 8.66 2.06
CA GLN A 168 -11.19 7.85 0.85
C GLN A 168 -11.06 8.78 -0.36
N GLY A 169 -10.06 8.57 -1.20
CA GLY A 169 -9.85 9.42 -2.38
C GLY A 169 -9.12 8.70 -3.51
N THR A 170 -9.25 9.26 -4.72
CA THR A 170 -8.57 8.77 -5.92
C THR A 170 -7.55 9.78 -6.42
N LYS A 171 -6.48 9.28 -7.01
CA LYS A 171 -5.39 10.07 -7.56
C LYS A 171 -5.91 10.91 -8.74
N LYS A 172 -5.51 12.18 -8.78
CA LYS A 172 -5.84 13.13 -9.85
C LYS A 172 -4.87 13.05 -11.02
#